data_AF-A0A2G6QTY8-F1
#
_entry.id   AF-A0A2G6QTY8-F1
#
_cell.length_a   1.000
_cell.length_b   1.000
_cell.length_c   1.000
_cell.angle_alpha   90.00
_cell.angle_beta   90.00
_cell.angle_gamma   90.00
#
_symmetry.space_group_name_H-M   'P 1'
#
loop_
_entity.id
_entity.type
_entity.pdbx_description
1 polymer ?
#
loop_
_entity_poly.entity_id
_entity_poly.type
_entity_poly.pdbx_seq_one_letter_code
_entity_poly.pdbx_strand_id
1 'polypeptide(L)' 'MLQPKKTKYRRQQDGRFKGNANRGNQLAFGSFGIKTLQAKWLTGRQLEAARIAVTRYMQREGQVWI' A
#
# COMPACT_ATOMS: atom_id res chain seq x y z
N MET A 1 -1.82 6.27 11.55
CA MET A 1 -1.23 4.99 11.08
C MET A 1 -2.38 4.05 10.74
N LEU A 2 -2.35 3.42 9.57
CA LEU A 2 -3.43 2.53 9.11
C LEU A 2 -3.45 1.26 9.96
N GLN A 3 -4.55 1.05 10.68
CA GLN A 3 -4.77 -0.15 11.51
C GLN A 3 -6.27 -0.47 11.57
N PRO A 4 -6.67 -1.75 11.52
CA PRO A 4 -8.07 -2.13 11.71
C PRO A 4 -8.55 -1.79 13.12
N LYS A 5 -9.76 -1.24 13.23
CA LYS A 5 -10.39 -0.89 14.51
C LYS A 5 -10.67 -2.10 15.40
N LYS A 6 -11.00 -3.25 14.81
CA LYS A 6 -11.32 -4.50 15.53
C LYS A 6 -10.79 -5.69 14.75
N THR A 7 -10.12 -6.61 15.43
CA THR A 7 -9.71 -7.91 14.88
C THR A 7 -10.27 -9.03 15.76
N LYS A 8 -10.62 -10.17 15.14
CA LYS A 8 -11.14 -11.34 15.88
C LYS A 8 -10.08 -11.96 16.80
N TYR A 9 -8.82 -11.97 16.35
CA TYR A 9 -7.68 -12.50 17.08
C TYR A 9 -6.54 -11.47 17.09
N ARG A 10 -5.85 -11.36 18.24
CA ARG A 10 -4.75 -10.40 18.44
C ARG A 10 -3.45 -10.82 17.77
N ARG A 11 -3.15 -12.12 17.70
CA ARG A 11 -1.91 -12.67 17.13
C ARG A 11 -2.24 -13.48 15.88
N GLN A 12 -1.49 -13.22 14.81
CA GLN A 12 -1.59 -13.94 13.54
C GLN A 12 -0.22 -14.55 13.22
N GLN A 13 -0.21 -15.57 12.37
CA GLN A 13 1.01 -16.12 11.80
C GLN A 13 1.41 -15.28 10.59
N ASP A 14 2.70 -15.04 10.39
CA ASP A 14 3.17 -14.16 9.31
C ASP A 14 2.91 -14.74 7.91
N GLY A 15 2.78 -16.06 7.77
CA GLY A 15 2.58 -16.70 6.46
C GLY A 15 3.83 -16.60 5.56
N ARG A 16 3.67 -16.87 4.26
CA ARG A 16 4.76 -16.84 3.27
C ARG A 16 4.29 -16.22 1.96
N PHE A 17 5.16 -15.44 1.32
CA PHE A 17 4.93 -14.97 -0.04
C PHE A 17 5.10 -16.13 -1.02
N LYS A 18 4.11 -16.37 -1.88
CA LYS A 18 4.19 -17.37 -2.95
C LYS A 18 3.55 -16.81 -4.22
N GLY A 19 4.26 -16.93 -5.34
CA GLY A 19 3.77 -16.54 -6.66
C GLY A 19 3.56 -15.04 -6.83
N ASN A 20 2.91 -14.69 -7.94
CA ASN A 20 2.57 -13.32 -8.31
C ASN A 20 1.13 -12.97 -7.90
N ALA A 21 0.85 -11.67 -7.78
CA ALA A 21 -0.49 -11.20 -7.48
C ALA A 21 -1.44 -11.42 -8.67
N ASN A 22 -2.51 -12.19 -8.46
CA ASN A 22 -3.55 -12.43 -9.46
C ASN A 22 -4.59 -11.29 -9.54
N ARG A 23 -4.69 -10.44 -8.50
CA ARG A 23 -5.64 -9.33 -8.40
C ARG A 23 -4.90 -8.04 -8.04
N GLY A 24 -5.47 -6.88 -8.40
CA GLY A 24 -4.86 -5.57 -8.14
C GLY A 24 -3.58 -5.33 -8.95
N ASN A 25 -3.44 -6.00 -10.10
CA ASN A 25 -2.28 -5.91 -10.98
C ASN A 25 -2.48 -4.96 -12.17
N GLN A 26 -3.65 -4.33 -12.26
CA GLN A 26 -4.03 -3.31 -13.25
C GLN A 26 -4.41 -2.01 -12.51
N LEU A 27 -4.30 -0.88 -13.20
CA LEU A 27 -4.66 0.42 -12.66
C LEU A 27 -6.18 0.59 -12.67
N ALA A 28 -6.79 0.67 -11.48
CA ALA A 28 -8.24 0.85 -11.34
C ALA A 28 -8.66 2.33 -11.33
N PHE A 29 -7.79 3.21 -10.81
CA PHE A 29 -8.07 4.64 -10.64
C PHE A 29 -6.85 5.48 -11.02
N GLY A 30 -7.10 6.69 -11.50
CA GLY A 30 -6.06 7.61 -11.92
C GLY A 30 -5.38 7.23 -13.24
N SER A 31 -4.35 8.00 -13.59
CA SER A 31 -3.63 7.82 -14.87
C SER A 31 -2.27 7.14 -14.69
N PHE A 32 -1.71 7.17 -13.48
CA PHE A 32 -0.38 6.62 -13.17
C PHE A 32 -0.43 5.77 -11.90
N GLY A 33 0.43 4.76 -11.83
CA GLY A 33 0.51 3.88 -10.66
C GLY A 33 1.91 3.29 -10.47
N ILE A 34 2.19 2.83 -9.26
CA ILE A 34 3.45 2.18 -8.89
C ILE A 34 3.20 0.68 -8.74
N LYS A 35 3.98 -0.13 -9.47
CA LYS A 35 3.92 -1.60 -9.39
C LYS A 35 5.16 -2.14 -8.71
N THR A 36 4.97 -3.08 -7.77
CA THR A 36 6.08 -3.79 -7.14
C THR A 36 6.54 -4.96 -8.01
N LEU A 37 7.85 -5.18 -8.07
CA LEU A 37 8.47 -6.32 -8.76
C LEU A 37 8.88 -7.43 -7.80
N GLN A 38 8.94 -7.13 -6.51
CA GLN A 38 9.39 -8.05 -5.47
C GLN A 38 8.40 -8.09 -4.32
N ALA A 39 8.34 -9.24 -3.65
CA ALA A 39 7.49 -9.45 -2.49
C ALA A 39 8.18 -8.98 -1.21
N LYS A 40 7.52 -8.13 -0.43
CA LYS A 40 7.99 -7.66 0.88
C LYS A 40 6.82 -7.22 1.76
N TRP A 41 6.97 -7.37 3.07
CA TRP A 41 6.04 -6.78 4.04
C TRP A 41 6.18 -5.26 4.08
N LEU A 42 5.06 -4.56 3.92
CA LEU A 42 4.98 -3.11 4.05
C LEU A 42 4.28 -2.76 5.36
N THR A 43 4.86 -1.81 6.08
CA THR A 43 4.30 -1.29 7.33
C THR A 43 3.47 -0.04 7.08
N GLY A 44 2.50 0.23 7.96
CA GLY A 44 1.70 1.46 7.87
C GLY A 44 2.53 2.76 7.96
N ARG A 45 3.73 2.73 8.56
CA ARG A 45 4.65 3.88 8.59
C ARG A 45 5.26 4.16 7.23
N GLN A 46 5.66 3.11 6.50
CA GLN A 46 6.24 3.22 5.17
C GLN A 46 5.23 3.77 4.16
N LEU A 47 3.98 3.28 4.22
CA LEU A 47 2.91 3.80 3.37
C LEU A 47 2.63 5.29 3.63
N GLU A 48 2.58 5.70 4.89
CA GLU A 48 2.35 7.11 5.23
C GLU A 48 3.52 8.01 4.81
N ALA A 49 4.76 7.53 4.98
CA ALA A 49 5.95 8.24 4.51
C ALA A 49 5.92 8.44 2.98
N ALA A 50 5.57 7.40 2.23
CA ALA A 50 5.44 7.47 0.77
C ALA A 50 4.33 8.44 0.34
N ARG A 51 3.16 8.39 1.00
CA ARG A 51 2.04 9.30 0.74
C ARG A 51 2.46 10.75 0.94
N ILE A 52 3.07 11.06 2.09
CA ILE A 52 3.54 12.42 2.41
C ILE A 52 4.56 12.89 1.38
N ALA A 53 5.49 12.04 0.97
CA ALA A 53 6.50 12.39 -0.03
C ALA A 53 5.86 12.77 -1.38
N VAL A 54 4.95 11.94 -1.89
CA VAL A 54 4.22 12.19 -3.15
C VAL A 54 3.38 13.46 -3.03
N THR A 55 2.58 13.60 -1.97
CA THR A 55 1.73 14.77 -1.78
C THR A 55 2.54 16.07 -1.64
N ARG A 56 3.72 16.05 -1.01
CA ARG A 56 4.60 17.23 -0.93
C ARG A 56 5.23 17.57 -2.28
N TYR A 57 5.67 16.57 -3.03
CA TYR A 57 6.27 16.78 -4.35
C TYR A 57 5.28 17.40 -5.34
N MET A 58 4.02 16.95 -5.31
CA MET A 58 2.92 17.50 -6.12
C MET A 58 2.36 18.81 -5.56
N GLN A 59 2.97 19.40 -4.52
CA GLN A 59 2.48 20.63 -3.88
C GLN A 59 1.01 20.55 -3.40
N ARG A 60 0.54 19.34 -3.07
CA ARG A 60 -0.85 19.00 -2.70
C ARG A 60 -1.87 19.16 -3.81
N GLU A 61 -1.44 19.21 -5.06
CA GLU A 61 -2.30 19.20 -6.22
C GLU A 61 -2.55 17.78 -6.72
N GLY A 62 -3.75 17.53 -7.23
CA GLY A 62 -4.17 16.21 -7.71
C GLY A 62 -4.66 15.27 -6.60
N GLN A 63 -5.08 14.08 -7.03
CA GLN A 63 -5.60 13.03 -6.16
C GLN A 63 -4.61 11.86 -6.07
N VAL A 64 -4.46 11.32 -4.87
CA VAL A 64 -3.60 10.17 -4.57
C VAL A 64 -4.46 9.06 -3.97
N TRP A 65 -4.33 7.85 -4.51
CA TRP A 65 -5.02 6.66 -4.04
C TRP A 65 -4.03 5.70 -3.36
N ILE A 66 -4.47 5.05 -2.27
CA ILE A 66 -3.73 4.02 -1.51
C ILE A 66 -4.66 2.83 -1.27
#